data_AF-A0A661C8Y3-F1
#
_entry.id   AF-A0A661C8Y3-F1
#
_cell.length_a   1.000
_cell.length_b   1.000
_cell.length_c   1.000
_cell.angle_alpha   90.00
_cell.angle_beta   90.00
_cell.angle_gamma   90.00
#
_symmetry.space_group_name_H-M   'P 1'
#
loop_
_entity.id
_entity.type
_entity.pdbx_description
1 polymer ?
#
loop_
_entity_poly.entity_id
_entity_poly.type
_entity_poly.pdbx_seq_one_letter_code
_entity_poly.pdbx_strand_id
1 'polypeptide(L)'
;MNNKIAIVLGSFHKSKIEEMLSEARVAAKECDLKIIAEQWVPGSMEKPLALKRLLMRDDINAAVALGIIEKGETKHGLVMGEA
;
A
#
# COMPACT_ATOMS: atom_id res chain seq x y z
N MET A 1 14.28 15.04 11.22
CA MET A 1 12.91 14.98 10.68
C MET A 1 12.52 13.51 10.68
N ASN A 2 11.56 13.07 11.51
CA ASN A 2 11.13 11.67 11.47
C ASN A 2 9.86 11.59 10.62
N ASN A 3 10.03 11.43 9.31
CA ASN A 3 8.90 11.32 8.39
C ASN A 3 8.34 9.90 8.51
N LYS A 4 7.28 9.78 9.32
CA LYS A 4 6.60 8.53 9.63
C LYS A 4 5.62 8.22 8.52
N ILE A 5 5.73 7.04 7.94
CA ILE A 5 4.86 6.59 6.86
C ILE A 5 4.08 5.35 7.26
N ALA A 6 2.96 5.14 6.58
CA ALA A 6 2.18 3.90 6.67
C ALA A 6 2.13 3.20 5.30
N ILE A 7 1.94 1.88 5.31
CA ILE A 7 1.81 1.08 4.10
C ILE A 7 0.51 0.27 4.17
N VAL A 8 -0.26 0.29 3.08
CA VAL A 8 -1.43 -0.57 2.89
C VAL A 8 -1.11 -1.61 1.80
N LEU A 9 -1.31 -2.89 2.13
CA LEU A 9 -0.90 -4.05 1.34
C LEU A 9 -2.14 -4.84 0.91
N GLY A 10 -2.28 -5.12 -0.38
CA GLY A 10 -3.28 -6.07 -0.87
C GLY A 10 -2.85 -7.52 -0.62
N SER A 11 -3.79 -8.41 -0.31
CA SER A 11 -3.50 -9.83 -0.09
C SER A 11 -3.58 -10.65 -1.39
N PHE A 12 -4.18 -10.09 -2.45
CA PHE A 12 -4.13 -10.63 -3.80
C PHE A 12 -2.67 -10.64 -4.31
N HIS A 13 -2.18 -11.80 -4.77
CA HIS A 13 -0.76 -12.07 -5.08
C HIS A 13 0.21 -11.92 -3.91
N LYS A 14 -0.18 -12.37 -2.70
CA LYS A 14 0.58 -12.17 -1.45
C LYS A 14 2.11 -12.35 -1.55
N SER A 15 2.62 -13.41 -2.20
CA SER A 15 4.07 -13.62 -2.36
C SER A 15 4.77 -12.44 -3.04
N LYS A 16 4.20 -11.95 -4.15
CA LYS A 16 4.74 -10.79 -4.88
C LYS A 16 4.62 -9.50 -4.05
N ILE A 17 3.58 -9.40 -3.22
CA ILE A 17 3.38 -8.26 -2.33
C ILE A 17 4.41 -8.25 -1.21
N GLU A 18 4.78 -9.41 -0.69
CA GLU A 18 5.87 -9.54 0.30
C GLU A 18 7.23 -9.13 -0.30
N GLU A 19 7.49 -9.49 -1.56
CA GLU A 19 8.67 -8.98 -2.30
C GLU A 19 8.63 -7.44 -2.42
N MET A 20 7.48 -6.87 -2.84
CA MET A 20 7.29 -5.41 -2.90
C MET A 20 7.48 -4.74 -1.53
N LEU A 21 7.02 -5.37 -0.45
CA LEU A 21 7.18 -4.86 0.91
C LEU A 21 8.65 -4.88 1.35
N SER A 22 9.40 -5.92 0.99
CA SER A 22 10.84 -5.98 1.24
C SER A 22 11.56 -4.81 0.59
N GLU A 23 11.30 -4.56 -0.70
CA GLU A 23 11.88 -3.43 -1.44
C GLU A 23 11.43 -2.07 -0.88
N ALA A 24 10.15 -1.94 -0.50
CA ALA A 24 9.63 -0.72 0.11
C ALA A 24 10.33 -0.39 1.44
N ARG A 25 10.72 -1.40 2.22
CA ARG A 25 11.50 -1.21 3.46
C ARG A 25 12.93 -0.77 3.18
N VAL A 26 13.56 -1.30 2.12
CA VAL A 26 14.89 -0.83 1.68
C VAL A 26 14.82 0.63 1.25
N ALA A 27 13.88 0.97 0.36
CA ALA A 27 13.68 2.34 -0.11
C ALA A 27 13.36 3.32 1.02
N ALA A 28 12.50 2.93 1.97
CA ALA A 28 12.19 3.74 3.15
C ALA A 28 13.46 4.03 3.97
N LYS A 29 14.33 3.03 4.16
CA LYS A 29 15.61 3.20 4.87
C LYS A 29 16.55 4.14 4.13
N GLU A 30 16.66 4.03 2.81
CA GLU A 30 17.51 4.91 1.99
C GLU A 30 17.02 6.37 2.00
N CYS A 31 15.72 6.58 2.15
CA CYS A 31 15.10 7.90 2.26
C CYS A 31 14.98 8.43 3.71
N ASP A 32 15.55 7.73 4.71
CA ASP A 32 15.42 8.06 6.14
C ASP A 32 13.95 8.21 6.61
N LEU A 33 13.06 7.37 6.05
CA LEU A 33 11.65 7.26 6.38
C LEU A 33 11.41 6.14 7.40
N LYS A 34 10.48 6.36 8.32
CA LYS A 34 10.10 5.35 9.33
C LYS A 34 8.72 4.77 9.01
N ILE A 35 8.66 3.50 8.65
CA ILE A 35 7.37 2.78 8.55
C ILE A 35 6.86 2.50 9.96
N ILE A 36 5.69 3.05 10.30
CA ILE A 36 5.07 2.91 11.64
C ILE A 36 3.76 2.12 11.64
N ALA A 37 3.23 1.80 10.46
CA ALA A 37 2.04 0.99 10.30
C ALA A 37 2.08 0.22 8.98
N GLU A 38 1.74 -1.06 9.03
CA GLU A 38 1.56 -1.94 7.87
C GLU A 38 0.16 -2.57 7.99
N GLN A 39 -0.74 -2.25 7.07
CA GLN A 39 -2.13 -2.73 7.10
C GLN A 39 -2.41 -3.62 5.88
N TRP A 40 -2.74 -4.88 6.13
CA TRP A 40 -3.20 -5.80 5.08
C TRP A 40 -4.69 -5.64 4.82
N VAL A 41 -5.07 -5.70 3.55
CA VAL A 41 -6.46 -5.71 3.07
C VAL A 41 -6.65 -6.82 2.04
N PRO A 42 -7.88 -7.28 1.77
CA PRO A 42 -8.12 -8.36 0.80
C PRO A 42 -7.61 -8.05 -0.61
N GLY A 43 -7.98 -6.90 -1.17
CA GLY A 43 -7.61 -6.51 -2.54
C GLY A 43 -7.47 -5.00 -2.72
N SER A 44 -7.52 -4.55 -3.97
CA SER A 44 -7.32 -3.13 -4.30
C SER A 44 -8.49 -2.24 -3.93
N MET A 45 -9.73 -2.76 -3.91
CA MET A 45 -10.93 -1.97 -3.60
C MET A 45 -10.98 -1.48 -2.15
N GLU A 46 -10.34 -2.20 -1.23
CA GLU A 46 -10.32 -1.81 0.19
C GLU A 46 -9.22 -0.79 0.52
N LYS A 47 -8.22 -0.62 -0.36
CA LYS A 47 -7.05 0.24 -0.12
C LYS A 47 -7.43 1.71 0.11
N PRO A 48 -8.34 2.35 -0.67
CA PRO A 48 -8.67 3.75 -0.47
C PRO A 48 -9.21 4.05 0.93
N LEU A 49 -10.09 3.18 1.46
CA LEU A 49 -10.64 3.35 2.81
C LEU A 49 -9.59 3.12 3.89
N ALA A 50 -8.75 2.09 3.74
CA ALA A 50 -7.66 1.82 4.67
C ALA A 50 -6.62 2.97 4.70
N LEU A 51 -6.25 3.50 3.53
CA LEU A 51 -5.39 4.68 3.40
C LEU A 51 -6.00 5.89 4.09
N LYS A 52 -7.28 6.20 3.81
CA LYS A 52 -7.97 7.33 4.42
C LYS A 52 -7.92 7.27 5.95
N ARG A 53 -8.18 6.09 6.53
CA ARG A 53 -8.13 5.89 7.99
C ARG A 53 -6.72 6.09 8.57
N LEU A 54 -5.68 5.64 7.86
CA LEU A 54 -4.29 5.83 8.29
C LEU A 54 -3.87 7.30 8.20
N LEU A 55 -4.22 7.98 7.11
CA LEU A 55 -3.90 9.40 6.89
C LEU A 55 -4.67 10.35 7.83
N MET A 56 -5.72 9.88 8.50
CA MET A 56 -6.42 10.63 9.55
C MET A 56 -5.68 10.62 10.90
N ARG A 57 -4.61 9.82 11.06
CA ARG A 57 -3.82 9.79 12.30
C ARG A 57 -2.76 10.89 12.28
N ASP A 58 -2.67 11.65 13.36
CA ASP A 58 -1.71 12.75 13.51
C ASP A 58 -0.24 12.31 13.50
N ASP A 59 0.02 11.01 13.73
CA ASP A 59 1.36 10.44 13.77
C ASP A 59 1.88 9.94 12.41
N ILE A 60 1.06 10.00 11.36
CA ILE A 60 1.40 9.55 10.00
C ILE A 60 1.48 10.76 9.06
N ASN A 61 2.65 10.96 8.43
CA ASN A 61 2.88 12.07 7.51
C ASN A 61 2.52 11.72 6.05
N ALA A 62 2.61 10.45 5.68
CA ALA A 62 2.30 9.97 4.33
C ALA A 62 1.93 8.48 4.36
N ALA A 63 1.30 7.99 3.30
CA ALA A 63 0.96 6.58 3.16
C ALA A 63 1.22 6.06 1.75
N VAL A 64 1.56 4.77 1.66
CA VAL A 64 1.87 4.06 0.41
C VAL A 64 0.86 2.93 0.22
N ALA A 65 0.30 2.80 -0.98
CA ALA A 65 -0.50 1.64 -1.36
C ALA A 65 0.32 0.69 -2.24
N LEU A 66 0.44 -0.56 -1.81
CA LEU A 66 1.09 -1.62 -2.56
C LEU A 66 0.04 -2.65 -3.00
N GLY A 67 -0.02 -2.90 -4.31
CA GLY A 67 -0.37 -4.22 -4.78
C GLY A 67 -0.71 -4.30 -6.26
N ILE A 68 -1.26 -5.44 -6.64
CA ILE A 68 -1.29 -5.88 -8.04
C ILE A 68 -2.75 -5.91 -8.53
N ILE A 69 -2.96 -5.34 -9.71
CA ILE A 69 -4.20 -5.46 -10.47
C ILE A 69 -3.84 -6.15 -11.78
N GLU A 70 -4.43 -7.30 -12.05
CA GLU A 70 -4.19 -8.04 -13.28
C GLU A 70 -5.21 -7.68 -14.35
N LYS A 71 -4.75 -7.66 -15.59
CA LYS A 71 -5.63 -7.54 -16.74
C LYS A 71 -6.27 -8.90 -17.01
N GLY A 72 -7.58 -9.01 -16.78
CA GLY A 72 -8.39 -10.17 -17.16
C GLY A 72 -9.03 -10.02 -18.54
N GLU A 73 -9.98 -10.92 -18.82
CA GLU A 73 -10.77 -10.92 -20.07
C GLU A 73 -11.86 -9.84 -20.10
N THR A 74 -12.24 -9.31 -18.92
CA THR A 74 -13.22 -8.24 -18.78
C THR A 74 -12.53 -6.91 -18.42
N LYS A 75 -13.28 -5.80 -18.54
CA LYS A 75 -12.80 -4.47 -18.14
C LYS A 75 -12.62 -4.29 -16.62
N HIS A 76 -12.86 -5.34 -15.81
CA HIS A 76 -12.83 -5.25 -14.35
C HIS A 76 -11.52 -4.69 -13.81
N GLY A 77 -10.37 -5.24 -14.24
CA GLY A 77 -9.06 -4.76 -13.79
C GLY A 77 -8.77 -3.30 -14.20
N LEU A 78 -9.24 -2.86 -15.37
CA LEU A 78 -9.09 -1.47 -15.80
C LEU A 78 -9.91 -0.53 -14.90
N VAL A 79 -11.20 -0.84 -14.70
CA VAL A 79 -12.09 -0.04 -13.86
C VAL A 79 -11.60 0.03 -12.41
N MET A 80 -11.07 -1.07 -11.88
CA MET A 80 -10.47 -1.08 -10.53
C MET A 80 -9.21 -0.22 -10.42
N GLY A 81 -8.43 -0.08 -11.49
CA GLY A 81 -7.20 0.70 -11.48
C GLY A 81 -7.42 2.21 -11.61
N GLU A 82 -8.57 2.62 -12.15
CA GLU A 82 -8.94 4.03 -12.36
C GLU A 82 -9.83 4.61 -11.25
N ALA A 83 -10.34 3.77 -10.34
CA ALA A 83 -11.26 4.14 -9.26
C ALA A 83 -10.56 4.71 -8.02
#